data_AF-A0A1G8XSM3-F1
#
_entry.id   AF-A0A1G8XSM3-F1
#
_cell.length_a   1.000
_cell.length_b   1.000
_cell.length_c   1.000
_cell.angle_alpha   90.00
_cell.angle_beta   90.00
_cell.angle_gamma   90.00
#
_symmetry.space_group_name_H-M   'P 1'
#
loop_
_entity.id
_entity.type
_entity.pdbx_description
1 polymer ?
#
loop_
_entity_poly.entity_id
_entity_poly.type
_entity_poly.pdbx_seq_one_letter_code
_entity_poly.pdbx_strand_id
1 'polypeptide(L)'
;MSERPGRNRIPELSAIPWEGPRAITQYARVGRDLCRDLTQEFEIGADELYAVLIRSFKGHPVLSLLGAPDVRLRARRVVKRLKRAAELQKGAGTELVKFHAQFRKEFVDVLPKANPEKRKSTFDWKDDD
;
A
#
# COMPACT_ATOMS: atom_id res chain seq x y z
N MET A 1 -13.59 -20.37 20.80
CA MET A 1 -13.00 -20.62 19.47
C MET A 1 -11.90 -19.61 19.26
N SER A 2 -10.65 -20.05 19.31
CA SER A 2 -9.48 -19.18 19.12
C SER A 2 -9.35 -18.88 17.64
N GLU A 3 -9.65 -17.64 17.23
CA GLU A 3 -9.40 -17.15 15.88
C GLU A 3 -7.89 -17.27 15.61
N ARG A 4 -7.52 -18.21 14.73
CA ARG A 4 -6.16 -18.24 14.18
C ARG A 4 -5.98 -16.95 13.40
N PRO A 5 -5.04 -16.05 13.75
CA PRO A 5 -4.84 -14.81 13.02
C PRO A 5 -4.28 -15.17 11.65
N GLY A 6 -5.13 -15.18 10.62
CA GLY A 6 -4.71 -15.28 9.24
C GLY A 6 -3.83 -14.06 8.92
N ARG A 7 -2.55 -14.32 8.63
CA ARG A 7 -1.55 -13.38 8.07
C ARG A 7 -1.88 -11.89 8.28
N ASN A 8 -1.72 -11.44 9.53
CA ASN A 8 -1.61 -10.06 9.98
C ASN A 8 -2.52 -9.04 9.27
N ARG A 9 -3.74 -8.82 9.79
CA ARG A 9 -4.46 -7.56 9.50
C ARG A 9 -3.52 -6.39 9.77
N ILE A 10 -3.40 -5.49 8.81
CA ILE A 10 -2.65 -4.25 9.00
C ILE A 10 -3.30 -3.52 10.19
N PRO A 11 -2.54 -3.19 11.25
CA PRO A 11 -3.09 -2.46 12.38
C PRO A 11 -3.77 -1.19 11.87
N GLU A 12 -4.97 -0.89 12.35
CA GLU A 12 -5.62 0.35 11.97
C GLU A 12 -4.75 1.53 12.40
N LEU A 13 -4.55 2.51 11.52
CA LEU A 13 -3.78 3.72 11.85
C LEU A 13 -4.37 4.46 13.05
N SER A 14 -5.70 4.39 13.22
CA SER A 14 -6.45 4.90 14.37
C SER A 14 -6.05 4.27 15.71
N ALA A 15 -5.51 3.05 15.70
CA ALA A 15 -5.13 2.31 16.90
C ALA A 15 -3.73 2.70 17.44
N ILE A 16 -3.00 3.57 16.75
CA ILE A 16 -1.68 4.05 17.18
C ILE A 16 -1.87 5.32 18.03
N PRO A 17 -1.74 5.26 19.37
CA PRO A 17 -1.84 6.46 20.19
C PRO A 17 -0.66 7.40 19.90
N TRP A 18 -0.91 8.70 19.84
CA TRP A 18 0.11 9.73 19.59
C TRP A 18 0.97 10.00 20.84
N GLU A 19 1.61 8.96 21.35
CA GLU A 19 2.40 9.00 22.57
C GLU A 19 3.90 8.88 22.26
N GLY A 20 4.54 10.05 22.20
CA GLY A 20 5.98 10.17 22.01
C GLY A 20 6.50 9.79 20.63
N PRO A 21 7.83 9.82 20.44
CA PRO A 21 8.45 9.67 19.11
C PRO A 21 8.31 8.29 18.45
N ARG A 22 8.06 7.25 19.26
CA ARG A 22 7.87 5.89 18.75
C ARG A 22 6.57 5.77 17.96
N ALA A 23 5.51 6.45 18.40
CA ALA A 23 4.23 6.48 17.70
C ALA A 23 4.37 6.99 16.27
N ILE A 24 5.16 8.04 16.04
CA ILE A 24 5.40 8.62 14.71
C ILE A 24 6.13 7.61 13.79
N THR A 25 7.12 6.90 14.32
CA THR A 25 7.83 5.85 13.59
C THR A 25 6.91 4.69 13.25
N GLN A 26 6.08 4.27 14.20
CA GLN A 26 5.10 3.21 14.02
C GLN A 26 4.04 3.58 13.00
N TYR A 27 3.51 4.80 13.07
CA TYR A 27 2.52 5.33 12.14
C TYR A 27 3.05 5.36 10.70
N ALA A 28 4.27 5.89 10.51
CA ALA A 28 4.92 5.89 9.20
C ALA A 28 5.21 4.48 8.68
N ARG A 29 5.51 3.51 9.55
CA ARG A 29 5.72 2.12 9.13
C ARG A 29 4.40 1.45 8.72
N VAL A 30 3.42 1.44 9.61
CA VAL A 30 2.12 0.80 9.39
C VAL A 30 1.40 1.43 8.19
N GLY A 31 1.47 2.75 8.05
CA GLY A 31 0.87 3.45 6.91
C GLY A 31 1.51 3.06 5.57
N ARG A 32 2.83 2.82 5.52
CA ARG A 32 3.50 2.34 4.31
C ARG A 32 3.07 0.92 3.94
N ASP A 33 2.96 0.06 4.94
CA ASP A 33 2.47 -1.31 4.75
C ASP A 33 1.03 -1.28 4.21
N LEU A 34 0.17 -0.42 4.77
CA LEU A 34 -1.19 -0.16 4.27
C LEU A 34 -1.20 0.33 2.82
N CYS A 35 -0.39 1.34 2.48
CA CYS A 35 -0.30 1.85 1.11
C CYS A 35 0.18 0.77 0.13
N ARG A 36 1.14 -0.07 0.53
CA ARG A 36 1.64 -1.18 -0.28
C ARG A 36 0.55 -2.22 -0.54
N ASP A 37 -0.16 -2.64 0.50
CA ASP A 37 -1.20 -3.67 0.38
C ASP A 37 -2.38 -3.14 -0.44
N LEU A 38 -2.84 -1.91 -0.19
CA LEU A 38 -3.88 -1.26 -1.01
C LEU A 38 -3.47 -1.09 -2.47
N THR A 39 -2.19 -0.81 -2.74
CA THR A 39 -1.69 -0.74 -4.11
C THR A 39 -1.89 -2.07 -4.82
N GLN A 40 -1.51 -3.18 -4.17
CA GLN A 40 -1.64 -4.52 -4.73
C GLN A 40 -3.11 -4.89 -4.96
N GLU A 41 -3.98 -4.64 -3.97
CA GLU A 41 -5.42 -4.88 -4.09
C GLU A 41 -6.06 -4.11 -5.24
N PHE A 42 -5.68 -2.84 -5.44
CA PHE A 42 -6.17 -2.05 -6.56
C PHE A 42 -5.64 -2.51 -7.91
N GLU A 43 -4.38 -2.97 -7.99
CA GLU A 43 -3.83 -3.54 -9.23
C GLU A 43 -4.54 -4.85 -9.62
N ILE A 44 -4.69 -5.77 -8.66
CA ILE A 44 -5.39 -7.04 -8.87
C ILE A 44 -6.87 -6.77 -9.23
N GLY A 45 -7.56 -5.97 -8.43
CA GLY A 45 -8.96 -5.62 -8.67
C GLY A 45 -9.19 -4.91 -10.00
N ALA A 46 -8.22 -4.13 -10.48
CA ALA A 46 -8.30 -3.48 -11.79
C ALA A 46 -8.25 -4.51 -12.95
N ASP A 47 -7.42 -5.53 -12.84
CA ASP A 47 -7.29 -6.57 -13.86
C ASP A 47 -8.49 -7.53 -13.83
N GLU A 48 -8.94 -7.93 -12.64
CA GLU A 48 -10.16 -8.73 -12.45
C GLU A 48 -11.40 -8.01 -12.97
N LEU A 49 -11.58 -6.73 -12.61
CA LEU A 49 -12.70 -5.92 -13.08
C LEU A 49 -12.71 -5.80 -14.61
N TYR A 50 -11.53 -5.59 -15.23
CA TYR A 50 -11.45 -5.56 -16.68
C TYR A 50 -11.91 -6.89 -17.29
N ALA A 51 -11.42 -8.02 -16.78
CA ALA A 51 -11.76 -9.34 -17.26
C ALA A 51 -13.27 -9.63 -17.13
N VAL A 52 -13.86 -9.29 -15.97
CA VAL A 52 -15.30 -9.43 -15.72
C VAL A 52 -16.10 -8.57 -16.67
N LEU A 53 -15.79 -7.28 -16.82
CA LEU A 53 -16.50 -6.39 -17.73
C LEU A 53 -16.46 -6.94 -19.16
N ILE A 54 -15.27 -7.28 -19.67
CA ILE A 54 -15.15 -7.83 -21.03
C ILE A 54 -15.91 -9.14 -21.20
N ARG A 55 -15.87 -10.04 -20.22
CA ARG A 55 -16.58 -11.32 -20.26
C ARG A 55 -18.09 -11.12 -20.23
N SER A 56 -18.62 -10.26 -19.37
CA SER A 56 -20.06 -10.00 -19.22
C SER A 56 -20.70 -9.43 -20.47
N PHE A 57 -19.93 -8.78 -21.35
CA PHE A 57 -20.44 -8.24 -22.62
C PHE A 57 -20.22 -9.18 -23.82
N LYS A 58 -19.57 -10.35 -23.65
CA LYS A 58 -19.52 -11.38 -24.69
C LYS A 58 -20.90 -12.03 -24.84
N GLY A 59 -21.54 -11.84 -26.00
CA GLY A 59 -22.82 -12.47 -26.34
C GLY A 59 -24.04 -11.55 -26.32
N HIS A 60 -23.88 -10.24 -26.03
CA HIS A 60 -25.00 -9.30 -26.05
C HIS A 60 -25.29 -8.79 -27.49
N PRO A 61 -26.45 -9.13 -28.11
CA PRO A 61 -26.70 -8.92 -29.54
C PRO A 61 -26.54 -7.47 -30.01
N VAL A 62 -27.00 -6.52 -29.18
CA VAL A 62 -26.94 -5.08 -29.46
C VAL A 62 -25.51 -4.53 -29.41
N LEU A 63 -24.67 -5.04 -28.50
CA LEU A 63 -23.29 -4.58 -28.36
C LEU A 63 -22.39 -5.22 -29.42
N SER A 64 -22.69 -6.44 -29.88
CA SER A 64 -21.97 -7.06 -30.99
C SER A 64 -22.25 -6.41 -32.35
N LEU A 65 -23.44 -5.85 -32.57
CA LEU A 65 -23.83 -5.21 -33.83
C LEU A 65 -23.44 -3.73 -33.94
N LEU A 66 -23.37 -2.99 -32.82
CA LEU A 66 -23.18 -1.52 -32.83
C LEU A 66 -22.10 -0.98 -31.87
N GLY A 67 -21.51 -1.77 -30.95
CA GLY A 67 -20.82 -1.20 -29.78
C GLY A 67 -19.58 -1.94 -29.23
N ALA A 68 -19.08 -3.01 -29.87
CA ALA A 68 -18.00 -3.83 -29.32
C ALA A 68 -16.67 -3.07 -29.05
N PRO A 69 -16.23 -2.11 -29.90
CA PRO A 69 -15.09 -1.25 -29.58
C PRO A 69 -15.35 -0.29 -28.42
N ASP A 70 -16.57 0.25 -28.30
CA ASP A 70 -16.94 1.22 -27.26
C ASP A 70 -16.91 0.57 -25.86
N VAL A 71 -17.42 -0.65 -25.72
CA VAL A 71 -17.40 -1.37 -24.43
C VAL A 71 -15.99 -1.60 -23.91
N ARG A 72 -15.05 -2.00 -24.78
CA ARG A 72 -13.63 -2.17 -24.40
C ARG A 72 -13.02 -0.86 -23.95
N LEU A 73 -13.31 0.23 -24.65
CA LEU A 73 -12.84 1.57 -24.30
C LEU A 73 -13.44 2.05 -22.98
N ARG A 74 -14.74 1.84 -22.76
CA ARG A 74 -15.44 2.16 -21.50
C ARG A 74 -14.88 1.36 -20.34
N ALA A 75 -14.69 0.05 -20.49
CA ALA A 75 -14.06 -0.80 -19.49
C ALA A 75 -12.63 -0.32 -19.17
N ARG A 76 -11.83 0.00 -20.19
CA ARG A 76 -10.49 0.59 -20.00
C ARG A 76 -10.54 1.92 -19.24
N ARG A 77 -11.51 2.79 -19.52
CA ARG A 77 -11.67 4.08 -18.81
C ARG A 77 -11.96 3.88 -17.33
N VAL A 78 -12.82 2.92 -16.98
CA VAL A 78 -13.14 2.57 -15.59
C VAL A 78 -11.90 2.02 -14.89
N VAL A 79 -11.27 1.00 -15.48
CA VAL A 79 -10.07 0.33 -14.94
C VAL A 79 -8.90 1.30 -14.78
N LYS A 80 -8.74 2.25 -15.71
CA LYS A 80 -7.71 3.31 -15.62
C LYS A 80 -7.84 4.14 -14.34
N ARG A 81 -9.06 4.35 -13.82
CA ARG A 81 -9.26 5.08 -12.55
C ARG A 81 -8.73 4.28 -11.37
N LEU A 82 -8.99 2.97 -11.33
CA LEU A 82 -8.50 2.11 -10.26
C LEU A 82 -6.98 1.94 -10.32
N LYS A 83 -6.41 1.78 -11.52
CA LYS A 83 -4.94 1.82 -11.70
C LYS A 83 -4.33 3.15 -11.26
N ARG A 84 -5.01 4.28 -11.51
CA ARG A 84 -4.57 5.58 -10.99
C ARG A 84 -4.63 5.65 -9.47
N ALA A 85 -5.63 5.05 -8.83
CA ALA A 85 -5.69 4.96 -7.37
C ALA A 85 -4.50 4.17 -6.81
N ALA A 86 -4.13 3.04 -7.44
CA ALA A 86 -2.93 2.28 -7.07
C ALA A 86 -1.65 3.14 -7.13
N GLU A 87 -1.46 3.88 -8.23
CA GLU A 87 -0.31 4.78 -8.37
C GLU A 87 -0.29 5.90 -7.30
N LEU A 88 -1.46 6.44 -6.95
CA LEU A 88 -1.55 7.43 -5.88
C LEU A 88 -1.18 6.82 -4.51
N GLN A 89 -1.50 5.54 -4.26
CA GLN A 89 -1.09 4.88 -3.03
C GLN A 89 0.41 4.60 -2.95
N LYS A 90 1.08 4.29 -4.08
CA LYS A 90 2.55 4.28 -4.14
C LYS A 90 3.14 5.64 -3.76
N GLY A 91 2.54 6.73 -4.25
CA GLY A 91 2.90 8.10 -3.89
C GLY A 91 2.70 8.40 -2.42
N ALA A 92 1.55 8.05 -1.85
CA ALA A 92 1.26 8.21 -0.43
C ALA A 92 2.26 7.45 0.46
N GLY A 93 2.61 6.22 0.09
CA GLY A 93 3.65 5.45 0.78
C GLY A 93 5.02 6.15 0.76
N THR A 94 5.37 6.82 -0.34
CA THR A 94 6.60 7.61 -0.45
C THR A 94 6.57 8.83 0.47
N GLU A 95 5.45 9.56 0.51
CA GLU A 95 5.29 10.70 1.40
C GLU A 95 5.35 10.30 2.88
N LEU A 96 4.92 9.09 3.25
CA LEU A 96 5.09 8.58 4.61
C LEU A 96 6.56 8.33 5.01
N VAL A 97 7.42 7.98 4.05
CA VAL A 97 8.88 7.92 4.29
C VAL A 97 9.43 9.32 4.54
N LYS A 98 9.05 10.29 3.69
CA LYS A 98 9.50 11.68 3.82
C LYS A 98 8.99 12.33 5.09
N PHE A 99 7.75 12.07 5.47
CA PHE A 99 7.16 12.48 6.74
C PHE A 99 8.02 12.04 7.93
N HIS A 100 8.39 10.76 7.99
CA HIS A 100 9.25 10.26 9.08
C HIS A 100 10.65 10.87 9.07
N ALA A 101 11.25 11.01 7.88
CA ALA A 101 12.56 11.63 7.72
C ALA A 101 12.53 13.11 8.16
N GLN A 102 11.50 13.85 7.77
CA GLN A 102 11.31 15.25 8.12
C GLN A 102 11.08 15.41 9.62
N PHE A 103 10.24 14.56 10.25
CA PHE A 103 10.11 14.54 11.70
C PHE A 103 11.46 14.35 12.39
N ARG A 104 12.26 13.38 11.94
CA ARG A 104 13.58 13.15 12.52
C ARG A 104 14.53 14.32 12.33
N LYS A 105 14.43 15.05 11.22
CA LYS A 105 15.26 16.22 10.93
C LYS A 105 14.90 17.40 11.83
N GLU A 106 13.61 17.72 11.92
CA GLU A 106 13.12 18.92 12.64
C GLU A 106 13.13 18.75 14.16
N PHE A 107 13.01 17.51 14.66
CA PHE A 107 12.90 17.24 16.10
C PHE A 107 14.11 16.51 16.68
N VAL A 108 15.22 16.40 15.95
CA VAL A 108 16.40 15.61 16.36
C VAL A 108 16.92 15.99 17.75
N ASP A 109 16.86 17.27 18.11
CA ASP A 109 17.39 17.80 19.37
C ASP A 109 16.54 17.44 20.59
N VAL A 110 15.25 17.13 20.37
CA VAL A 110 14.28 16.77 21.41
C VAL A 110 14.15 15.25 21.55
N LEU A 111 14.65 14.50 20.56
CA LEU A 111 14.64 13.04 20.61
C LEU A 111 15.64 12.53 21.66
N PRO A 112 15.30 11.46 22.40
CA PRO A 112 16.24 10.81 23.29
C PRO A 112 17.51 10.43 22.50
N LYS A 113 18.69 10.82 23.00
CA LYS A 113 19.96 10.45 22.39
C LYS A 113 20.02 8.93 22.24
N ALA A 114 20.09 8.45 21.01
CA ALA A 114 20.19 7.03 20.75
C ALA A 114 21.49 6.50 21.38
N ASN A 115 21.41 5.48 22.25
CA ASN A 115 22.61 4.87 22.83
C ASN A 115 23.40 4.19 21.69
N PRO A 116 24.60 4.69 21.34
CA PRO A 116 25.39 4.17 20.22
C PRO A 116 25.86 2.73 20.43
N GLU A 117 25.93 2.25 21.67
CA GLU A 117 26.41 0.89 21.99
C GLU A 117 25.45 -0.21 21.49
N LYS A 118 24.15 0.09 21.36
CA LYS A 118 23.14 -0.88 20.87
C LYS A 118 23.12 -1.03 19.35
N ARG A 119 23.94 -0.29 18.60
CA ARG A 119 24.00 -0.34 17.12
C ARG A 119 25.12 -1.23 16.58
N LYS A 120 25.73 -2.10 17.38
CA LYS A 120 26.66 -3.11 16.87
C LYS A 120 25.89 -4.30 16.30
N SER A 121 25.35 -4.16 15.10
CA SER A 121 25.21 -5.31 14.22
C SER A 121 26.51 -5.37 13.43
N THR A 122 27.49 -6.14 13.91
CA THR A 122 28.61 -6.54 13.06
C THR A 122 28.02 -7.34 11.91
N PHE A 123 28.16 -6.82 10.70
CA PHE A 123 27.85 -7.58 9.50
C PHE A 123 28.85 -8.73 9.43
N ASP A 124 28.39 -9.95 9.68
CA ASP A 124 29.20 -11.17 9.60
C ASP A 124 28.99 -11.82 8.22
N TRP A 125 30.09 -12.05 7.50
CA TRP A 125 30.07 -12.74 6.21
C TRP A 125 29.96 -14.27 6.36
N LYS A 126 29.99 -14.81 7.60
CA LYS A 126 30.09 -16.24 7.89
C LYS A 126 28.82 -16.91 8.41
N ASP A 127 27.66 -16.25 8.33
CA ASP A 127 26.41 -16.79 8.90
C ASP A 127 25.69 -17.85 8.02
N ASP A 128 26.30 -18.31 6.91
CA ASP A 128 25.74 -19.32 5.99
C ASP A 128 26.71 -20.51 5.74
N ASP A 129 27.07 -21.28 6.78
CA ASP A 129 27.61 -22.65 6.67
C ASP A 129 26.75 -23.66 7.46
#